data_AF-A0A5N7WFL9-F1
#
_entry.id   AF-A0A5N7WFL9-F1
#
_cell.length_a   1.000
_cell.length_b   1.000
_cell.length_c   1.000
_cell.angle_alpha   90.00
_cell.angle_beta   90.00
_cell.angle_gamma   90.00
#
_symmetry.space_group_name_H-M   'P 1'
#
loop_
_entity.id
_entity.type
_entity.pdbx_description
1 polymer ?
#
loop_
_entity_poly.entity_id
_entity_poly.type
_entity_poly.pdbx_seq_one_letter_code
_entity_poly.pdbx_strand_id
1 'polypeptide(L)'
;MPTRSIVIFGPRGCGKASQAARLQQHFGLSKVYDTDCEGLTSARQLPRHDTLILANTQPQHCPVRSMSFEQAVRQMAQAPNHAHG
;
A
#
# COMPACT_ATOMS: atom_id res chain seq x y z
N MET A 1 16.83 -1.57 -2.65
CA MET A 1 15.70 -0.67 -2.96
C MET A 1 14.55 -1.51 -3.45
N PRO A 2 13.36 -1.48 -2.81
CA PRO A 2 12.21 -2.24 -3.28
C PRO A 2 11.75 -1.73 -4.66
N THR A 3 12.04 -2.51 -5.70
CA THR A 3 11.72 -2.16 -7.08
C THR A 3 10.24 -2.23 -7.42
N ARG A 4 9.36 -2.53 -6.45
CA ARG A 4 7.95 -2.85 -6.68
C ARG A 4 7.05 -2.09 -5.72
N SER A 5 6.11 -1.34 -6.29
CA SER A 5 5.03 -0.69 -5.53
C SER A 5 4.07 -1.69 -4.90
N ILE A 6 3.31 -1.22 -3.91
CA ILE A 6 2.28 -2.01 -3.22
C ILE A 6 0.98 -1.22 -3.21
N VAL A 7 -0.13 -1.88 -3.53
CA VAL A 7 -1.48 -1.32 -3.38
C VAL A 7 -2.11 -1.82 -2.10
N ILE A 8 -2.54 -0.89 -1.26
CA ILE A 8 -3.37 -1.15 -0.10
C ILE A 8 -4.78 -0.63 -0.38
N PHE A 9 -5.74 -1.54 -0.42
CA PHE A 9 -7.14 -1.19 -0.65
C PHE A 9 -7.98 -1.35 0.62
N GLY A 10 -9.01 -0.52 0.77
CA GLY A 10 -9.97 -0.64 1.86
C GLY A 10 -10.98 0.51 1.81
N PRO A 11 -12.11 0.40 2.51
CA PRO A 11 -13.18 1.40 2.46
C PRO A 11 -12.67 2.80 2.82
N ARG A 12 -13.33 3.83 2.25
CA ARG A 12 -13.07 5.23 2.58
C ARG A 12 -13.28 5.44 4.09
N GLY A 13 -12.39 6.19 4.74
CA GLY A 13 -12.46 6.42 6.19
C GLY A 13 -11.89 5.31 7.08
N CYS A 14 -11.36 4.21 6.52
CA CYS A 14 -10.76 3.12 7.31
C CYS A 14 -9.40 3.48 7.98
N GLY A 15 -8.91 4.72 7.84
CA GLY A 15 -7.64 5.16 8.44
C GLY A 15 -6.39 4.84 7.62
N LYS A 16 -6.55 4.46 6.34
CA LYS A 16 -5.46 4.17 5.38
C LYS A 16 -4.43 5.29 5.32
N ALA A 17 -4.90 6.53 5.13
CA ALA A 17 -4.07 7.73 5.04
C ALA A 17 -3.33 8.01 6.37
N SER A 18 -4.02 7.86 7.51
CA SER A 18 -3.42 8.06 8.84
C SER A 18 -2.31 7.06 9.15
N GLN A 19 -2.37 5.83 8.62
CA GLN A 19 -1.33 4.82 8.79
C GLN A 19 -0.37 4.73 7.59
N ALA A 20 -0.54 5.55 6.57
CA ALA A 20 0.23 5.46 5.32
C ALA A 20 1.73 5.60 5.57
N ALA A 21 2.14 6.53 6.43
CA ALA A 21 3.56 6.72 6.77
C ALA A 21 4.17 5.49 7.46
N ARG A 22 3.42 4.83 8.36
CA ARG A 22 3.88 3.60 9.03
C ARG A 22 3.97 2.43 8.06
N LEU A 23 2.95 2.27 7.22
CA LEU A 23 2.91 1.25 6.18
C LEU A 23 4.04 1.45 5.17
N GLN A 24 4.26 2.69 4.73
CA GLN A 24 5.36 3.07 3.85
C GLN A 24 6.70 2.63 4.44
N GLN A 25 6.98 3.00 5.70
CA GLN A 25 8.23 2.64 6.38
C GLN A 25 8.37 1.13 6.54
N HIS A 26 7.30 0.44 6.93
CA HIS A 26 7.29 -1.01 7.09
C HIS A 26 7.61 -1.75 5.79
N PHE A 27 7.04 -1.31 4.67
CA PHE A 27 7.31 -1.87 3.35
C PHE A 27 8.58 -1.31 2.67
N GLY A 28 9.28 -0.37 3.32
CA GLY A 28 10.50 0.25 2.82
C GLY A 28 10.31 1.12 1.57
N LEU A 29 9.13 1.71 1.38
CA LEU A 29 8.77 2.51 0.21
C LEU A 29 9.12 4.00 0.46
N SER A 30 9.41 4.76 -0.60
CA SER A 30 9.80 6.17 -0.48
C SER A 30 8.66 7.14 -0.75
N LYS A 31 7.61 6.68 -1.45
CA LYS A 31 6.47 7.51 -1.84
C LYS A 31 5.16 6.93 -1.36
N VAL A 32 4.19 7.80 -1.14
CA VAL A 32 2.78 7.45 -0.91
C VAL A 32 1.96 8.13 -1.99
N TYR A 33 1.07 7.37 -2.63
CA TYR A 33 0.13 7.83 -3.64
C TYR A 33 -1.28 7.50 -3.19
N ASP A 34 -2.05 8.52 -2.81
CA ASP A 34 -3.44 8.35 -2.41
C ASP A 34 -4.36 8.50 -3.62
N THR A 35 -5.06 7.42 -3.98
CA THR A 35 -5.99 7.41 -5.11
C THR A 35 -7.38 7.93 -4.72
N ASP A 36 -7.62 8.26 -3.44
CA ASP A 36 -8.90 8.84 -3.01
C ASP A 36 -9.20 10.18 -3.70
N CYS A 37 -8.17 10.87 -4.19
CA CYS A 37 -8.29 12.12 -4.94
C CYS A 37 -8.64 11.95 -6.42
N GLU A 38 -8.25 10.85 -7.09
CA GLU A 38 -8.36 10.73 -8.56
C GLU A 38 -9.11 9.48 -9.04
N GLY A 39 -9.41 8.53 -8.15
CA GLY A 39 -10.11 7.29 -8.50
C GLY A 39 -9.25 6.39 -9.39
N LEU A 40 -8.76 5.28 -8.85
CA LEU A 40 -7.95 4.38 -9.63
C LEU A 40 -8.81 3.54 -10.61
N THR A 41 -9.06 4.08 -11.81
CA THR A 41 -9.84 3.39 -12.85
C THR A 41 -9.03 2.34 -13.60
N SER A 42 -7.70 2.40 -13.55
CA SER A 42 -6.82 1.44 -14.21
C SER A 42 -5.46 1.30 -13.55
N ALA A 43 -5.00 0.06 -13.39
CA ALA A 43 -3.68 -0.26 -12.83
C ALA A 43 -2.50 0.26 -13.69
N ARG A 44 -2.78 0.73 -14.91
CA ARG A 44 -1.80 1.38 -15.79
C ARG A 44 -1.35 2.75 -15.30
N GLN A 45 -2.19 3.44 -14.51
CA GLN A 45 -1.89 4.74 -13.91
C GLN A 45 -1.08 4.60 -12.60
N LEU A 46 -0.85 3.37 -12.14
CA LEU A 46 -0.15 3.15 -10.89
C LEU A 46 1.35 3.40 -11.03
N PRO A 47 1.95 4.20 -10.14
CA PRO A 47 3.40 4.28 -10.06
C PRO A 47 3.96 2.90 -9.75
N ARG A 48 4.89 2.42 -10.59
CA ARG A 48 5.40 1.04 -10.54
C ARG A 48 6.59 0.86 -9.58
N HIS A 49 7.22 1.94 -9.17
CA HIS A 49 8.46 1.93 -8.41
C HIS A 49 8.29 2.58 -7.05
N ASP A 50 8.70 1.86 -5.99
CA ASP A 50 8.97 2.38 -4.65
C ASP A 50 7.83 3.24 -4.05
N THR A 51 6.57 2.90 -4.39
CA THR A 51 5.40 3.69 -4.01
C THR A 51 4.34 2.84 -3.30
N LEU A 52 3.85 3.35 -2.18
CA LEU A 52 2.67 2.84 -1.48
C LEU A 52 1.44 3.49 -2.09
N ILE A 53 0.54 2.69 -2.66
CA ILE A 53 -0.69 3.20 -3.24
C ILE A 53 -1.87 2.91 -2.32
N LEU A 54 -2.66 3.92 -1.97
CA LEU A 54 -3.90 3.75 -1.20
C LEU A 54 -5.09 3.75 -2.15
N ALA A 55 -5.91 2.70 -2.10
CA ALA A 55 -7.10 2.52 -2.92
C ALA A 55 -8.36 2.30 -2.08
N ASN A 56 -9.51 2.66 -2.66
CA ASN A 56 -10.81 2.42 -2.01
C ASN A 56 -11.35 1.02 -2.28
N THR A 57 -11.08 0.49 -3.46
CA THR A 57 -11.52 -0.83 -3.89
C THR A 57 -10.34 -1.65 -4.37
N GLN A 58 -10.50 -2.98 -4.37
CA GLN A 58 -9.49 -3.86 -4.92
C GLN A 58 -9.39 -3.63 -6.43
N PRO A 59 -8.19 -3.30 -6.96
CA PRO A 59 -7.99 -3.21 -8.39
C PRO A 59 -8.13 -4.60 -9.03
N GLN A 60 -9.00 -4.73 -10.04
CA GLN A 60 -9.29 -6.03 -10.69
C GLN A 60 -8.10 -6.61 -11.46
N HIS A 61 -7.19 -5.77 -11.98
CA HIS A 61 -6.01 -6.20 -12.76
C HIS A 61 -4.74 -5.50 -12.28
N CYS A 62 -4.28 -5.82 -11.07
CA CYS A 62 -3.10 -5.18 -10.49
C CYS A 62 -1.82 -5.97 -10.80
N PRO A 63 -0.86 -5.41 -11.58
CA PRO A 63 0.42 -6.06 -11.85
C PRO A 63 1.41 -5.95 -10.67
N VAL A 64 1.04 -5.18 -9.64
CA VAL A 64 1.80 -4.96 -8.42
C VAL A 64 1.11 -5.64 -7.24
N ARG A 65 1.87 -5.94 -6.19
CA ARG A 65 1.37 -6.62 -5.00
C ARG A 65 0.23 -5.80 -4.39
N SER A 66 -0.91 -6.44 -4.13
CA SER A 66 -2.07 -5.78 -3.53
C SER A 66 -2.54 -6.55 -2.29
N MET A 67 -3.01 -5.82 -1.28
CA MET A 67 -3.60 -6.40 -0.07
C MET A 67 -4.58 -5.44 0.58
N SER A 68 -5.48 -5.96 1.42
CA SER A 68 -6.40 -5.10 2.16
C SER A 68 -5.68 -4.32 3.25
N PHE A 69 -6.24 -3.18 3.66
CA PHE A 69 -5.73 -2.39 4.77
C PHE A 69 -5.57 -3.21 6.06
N GLU A 70 -6.57 -4.03 6.39
CA GLU A 70 -6.51 -4.91 7.57
C GLU A 70 -5.36 -5.91 7.49
N GLN A 71 -5.11 -6.50 6.31
CA GLN A 71 -3.98 -7.41 6.11
C GLN A 71 -2.64 -6.69 6.28
N ALA A 72 -2.52 -5.48 5.75
CA ALA A 72 -1.31 -4.69 5.87
C ALA A 72 -1.03 -4.27 7.32
N VAL A 73 -2.07 -3.86 8.05
CA VAL A 73 -1.97 -3.54 9.48
C VAL A 73 -1.63 -4.78 10.30
N ARG A 74 -2.23 -5.94 9.98
CA ARG A 74 -1.87 -7.21 10.61
C ARG A 74 -0.41 -7.58 10.37
N GLN A 75 0.11 -7.45 9.15
CA GLN A 75 1.53 -7.70 8.87
C GLN A 75 2.44 -6.74 9.64
N MET A 76 2.07 -5.46 9.70
CA MET A 76 2.80 -4.47 10.48
C MET A 76 2.79 -4.78 11.99
N ALA A 77 1.66 -5.28 12.52
CA ALA A 77 1.54 -5.70 13.92
C ALA A 77 2.21 -7.04 14.23
N GLN A 78 2.27 -7.95 13.25
CA GLN A 78 2.89 -9.28 13.34
C GLN A 78 4.35 -9.30 12.94
N ALA A 79 4.97 -8.16 12.63
CA ALA A 79 6.41 -8.08 12.45
C ALA A 79 7.07 -7.77 13.80
N PRO A 80 7.42 -8.77 14.64
CA PRO A 80 8.56 -8.56 15.51
C PRO A 80 9.73 -8.45 14.53
N ASN A 81 10.33 -7.27 14.49
CA ASN A 81 11.72 -7.05 14.09
C ASN A 81 12.32 -8.23 13.29
N HIS A 82 12.35 -8.15 11.96
CA HIS A 82 13.25 -9.02 11.17
C HIS A 82 14.70 -8.59 11.47
N ALA A 83 15.12 -8.80 12.73
CA ALA A 83 16.49 -9.02 13.10
C ALA A 83 16.93 -10.23 12.29
N HIS A 84 17.73 -9.95 11.27
CA HIS A 84 18.58 -10.95 10.67
C HIS A 84 19.45 -11.51 11.80
N GLY A 85 19.18 -12.76 12.18
CA GLY A 85 20.16 -13.63 12.84
C GLY A 85 21.02 -14.30 11.79
#